data_AF-A0A972TL25-F1
#
_entry.id   AF-A0A972TL25-F1
#
_cell.length_a   1.000
_cell.length_b   1.000
_cell.length_c   1.000
_cell.angle_alpha   90.00
_cell.angle_beta   90.00
_cell.angle_gamma   90.00
#
_symmetry.space_group_name_H-M   'P 1'
#
loop_
_entity.id
_entity.type
_entity.pdbx_description
1 polymer ?
#
loop_
_entity_poly.entity_id
_entity_poly.type
_entity_poly.pdbx_seq_one_letter_code
_entity_poly.pdbx_strand_id
1 'polypeptide(L)'
;LCLMWYSYALHQAPKYEAAAFNPDINETFWLGLAEDADPEHIARECHYQKLRKFPPVEDYCPAIWCHSLVDPAFAPPGMHIAQSEQLGPPAPTFSEKEWQDVKRNYLENLLTVWQKYAPNMTWDNIIGVDCNSPYDAQRMSNLGPNGNIAVIDCPPHQRDANRPIPELANHRTPVKNLYATGSGWHAGGFASSSESYNCYKIIASDMGLGKPWEESGKEEPYSLAEETRAITKRIRESFTI
;
A
#
# COMPACT_ATOMS: atom_id res chain seq x y z
N LEU A 1 3.69 5.88 7.61
CA LEU A 1 3.02 4.69 7.06
C LEU A 1 3.88 3.47 7.41
N CYS A 2 3.63 2.84 8.55
CA CYS A 2 4.38 1.65 8.99
C CYS A 2 3.46 0.45 8.81
N LEU A 3 3.90 -0.57 8.07
CA LEU A 3 3.07 -1.72 7.72
C LEU A 3 3.63 -3.01 8.30
N MET A 4 2.74 -3.89 8.72
CA MET A 4 2.99 -5.30 8.89
C MET A 4 2.73 -6.00 7.56
N TRP A 5 3.79 -6.37 6.86
CA TRP A 5 3.68 -7.06 5.57
C TRP A 5 4.00 -8.54 5.73
N TYR A 6 3.14 -9.41 5.20
CA TYR A 6 3.37 -10.85 5.19
C TYR A 6 3.25 -11.40 3.78
N SER A 7 4.09 -12.37 3.46
CA SER A 7 4.02 -13.14 2.21
C SER A 7 3.86 -14.62 2.56
N TYR A 8 2.88 -15.26 1.93
CA TYR A 8 2.47 -16.63 2.20
C TYR A 8 2.68 -17.48 0.96
N ALA A 9 3.46 -18.55 1.10
CA ALA A 9 3.48 -19.64 0.11
C ALA A 9 2.36 -20.62 0.45
N LEU A 10 1.50 -20.93 -0.51
CA LEU A 10 0.26 -21.67 -0.30
C LEU A 10 0.13 -22.87 -1.24
N HIS A 11 -0.49 -23.95 -0.75
CA HIS A 11 -0.90 -25.09 -1.55
C HIS A 11 -2.12 -24.79 -2.43
N GLN A 12 -3.07 -23.99 -1.95
CA GLN A 12 -4.26 -23.55 -2.66
C GLN A 12 -4.46 -22.05 -2.45
N ALA A 13 -4.92 -21.35 -3.48
CA ALA A 13 -5.33 -19.95 -3.34
C ALA A 13 -6.46 -19.79 -2.30
N PRO A 14 -6.59 -18.62 -1.65
CA PRO A 14 -7.72 -18.32 -0.78
C PRO A 14 -9.06 -18.48 -1.52
N LYS A 15 -10.04 -19.11 -0.88
CA LYS A 15 -11.39 -19.32 -1.41
C LYS A 15 -12.40 -18.63 -0.49
N TYR A 16 -12.94 -17.50 -0.95
CA TYR A 16 -13.80 -16.68 -0.10
C TYR A 16 -15.25 -17.15 -0.10
N GLU A 17 -15.91 -17.15 1.06
CA GLU A 17 -17.34 -17.50 1.18
C GLU A 17 -18.24 -16.59 0.35
N ALA A 18 -17.85 -15.32 0.22
CA ALA A 18 -18.56 -14.32 -0.56
C ALA A 18 -18.65 -14.66 -2.06
N ALA A 19 -17.84 -15.61 -2.57
CA ALA A 19 -17.97 -16.13 -3.92
C ALA A 19 -19.36 -16.72 -4.22
N ALA A 20 -20.11 -17.12 -3.18
CA ALA A 20 -21.48 -17.61 -3.32
C ALA A 20 -22.46 -16.55 -3.88
N PHE A 21 -22.19 -15.26 -3.67
CA PHE A 21 -23.02 -14.15 -4.16
C PHE A 21 -22.25 -13.13 -5.03
N ASN A 22 -20.92 -13.15 -4.99
CA ASN A 22 -20.04 -12.35 -5.82
C ASN A 22 -18.86 -13.21 -6.32
N PRO A 23 -19.03 -13.96 -7.42
CA PRO A 23 -18.02 -14.93 -7.89
C PRO A 23 -16.66 -14.27 -8.22
N ASP A 24 -16.68 -13.01 -8.64
CA ASP A 24 -15.48 -12.23 -9.02
C ASP A 24 -14.57 -11.95 -7.83
N ILE A 25 -15.02 -12.16 -6.58
CA ILE A 25 -14.22 -11.87 -5.40
C ILE A 25 -12.91 -12.67 -5.35
N ASN A 26 -12.88 -13.86 -5.94
CA ASN A 26 -11.68 -14.68 -6.01
C ASN A 26 -10.66 -14.16 -7.04
N GLU A 27 -11.06 -13.25 -7.93
CA GLU A 27 -10.18 -12.60 -8.92
C GLU A 27 -9.78 -11.18 -8.48
N THR A 28 -10.33 -10.69 -7.36
CA THR A 28 -10.03 -9.37 -6.82
C THR A 28 -8.54 -9.23 -6.51
N PHE A 29 -7.92 -8.23 -7.12
CA PHE A 29 -6.50 -7.96 -6.93
C PHE A 29 -6.18 -7.48 -5.52
N TRP A 30 -7.03 -6.65 -4.89
CA TRP A 30 -6.79 -6.16 -3.53
C TRP A 30 -8.08 -6.18 -2.73
N LEU A 31 -8.13 -7.00 -1.68
CA LEU A 31 -9.32 -7.23 -0.87
C LEU A 31 -9.07 -6.76 0.56
N GLY A 32 -9.87 -5.82 1.05
CA GLY A 32 -9.93 -5.50 2.48
C GLY A 32 -10.79 -6.51 3.22
N LEU A 33 -10.30 -7.04 4.34
CA LEU A 33 -11.11 -7.85 5.25
C LEU A 33 -11.52 -6.99 6.45
N ALA A 34 -12.82 -6.91 6.75
CA ALA A 34 -13.33 -6.21 7.93
C ALA A 34 -14.57 -6.94 8.47
N GLU A 35 -14.74 -6.97 9.80
CA GLU A 35 -15.85 -7.65 10.49
C GLU A 35 -17.23 -7.17 10.02
N ASP A 36 -17.33 -5.89 9.63
CA ASP A 36 -18.54 -5.28 9.13
C ASP A 36 -18.22 -4.18 8.10
N ALA A 37 -19.26 -3.56 7.55
CA ALA A 37 -19.16 -2.48 6.57
C ALA A 37 -19.01 -1.08 7.20
N ASP A 38 -18.69 -0.97 8.50
CA ASP A 38 -18.51 0.32 9.16
C ASP A 38 -17.28 1.06 8.58
N PRO A 39 -17.47 2.20 7.92
CA PRO A 39 -16.36 2.96 7.34
C PRO A 39 -15.37 3.47 8.40
N GLU A 40 -15.76 3.51 9.67
CA GLU A 40 -14.90 3.96 10.77
C GLU A 40 -13.81 2.95 11.15
N HIS A 41 -13.83 1.71 10.63
CA HIS A 41 -12.75 0.72 10.85
C HIS A 41 -11.36 1.28 10.50
N ILE A 42 -11.24 1.93 9.34
CA ILE A 42 -9.99 2.54 8.88
C ILE A 42 -9.58 3.71 9.80
N ALA A 43 -10.55 4.49 10.28
CA ALA A 43 -10.29 5.58 11.20
C ALA A 43 -9.81 5.07 12.57
N ARG A 44 -10.39 3.97 13.08
CA ARG A 44 -9.97 3.30 14.31
C ARG A 44 -8.57 2.73 14.17
N GLU A 45 -8.26 2.02 13.10
CA GLU A 45 -6.91 1.50 12.82
C GLU A 45 -5.88 2.64 12.82
N CYS A 46 -6.17 3.74 12.11
CA CYS A 46 -5.31 4.92 12.10
C CYS A 46 -5.18 5.59 13.47
N HIS A 47 -6.22 5.55 14.31
CA HIS A 47 -6.18 6.05 15.68
C HIS A 47 -5.23 5.21 16.55
N TYR A 48 -5.34 3.88 16.51
CA TYR A 48 -4.43 2.99 17.25
C TYR A 48 -2.98 3.13 16.80
N GLN A 49 -2.75 3.28 15.49
CA GLN A 49 -1.42 3.52 14.94
C GLN A 49 -0.80 4.82 15.49
N LYS A 50 -1.59 5.91 15.63
CA LYS A 50 -1.14 7.16 16.29
C LYS A 50 -0.84 6.97 17.78
N LEU A 51 -1.59 6.08 18.45
CA LEU A 51 -1.29 5.65 19.83
C LEU A 51 -0.11 4.68 19.92
N ARG A 52 0.53 4.35 18.79
CA ARG A 52 1.63 3.37 18.67
C ARG A 52 1.22 1.99 19.18
N LYS A 53 -0.01 1.59 18.89
CA LYS A 53 -0.58 0.29 19.24
C LYS A 53 -1.15 -0.37 17.99
N PHE A 54 -1.28 -1.69 18.04
CA PHE A 54 -2.20 -2.38 17.15
C PHE A 54 -3.64 -2.11 17.60
N PRO A 55 -4.61 -2.08 16.66
CA PRO A 55 -6.00 -2.16 17.03
C PRO A 55 -6.33 -3.51 17.71
N PRO A 56 -7.47 -3.63 18.40
CA PRO A 56 -8.08 -4.92 18.74
C PRO A 56 -8.25 -5.78 17.48
N VAL A 57 -8.30 -7.11 17.64
CA VAL A 57 -8.38 -8.05 16.50
C VAL A 57 -9.68 -7.86 15.71
N GLU A 58 -10.75 -7.44 16.39
CA GLU A 58 -12.07 -7.16 15.81
C GLU A 58 -12.04 -5.92 14.89
N ASP A 59 -11.06 -5.03 15.09
CA ASP A 59 -10.81 -3.83 14.29
C ASP A 59 -9.69 -4.05 13.25
N TYR A 60 -9.23 -5.30 13.04
CA TYR A 60 -8.25 -5.59 11.99
C TYR A 60 -8.91 -5.37 10.63
N CYS A 61 -8.27 -4.52 9.81
CA CYS A 61 -8.67 -4.25 8.43
C CYS A 61 -7.53 -4.54 7.44
N PRO A 62 -6.99 -5.77 7.40
CA PRO A 62 -5.87 -6.07 6.53
C PRO A 62 -6.32 -6.06 5.07
N ALA A 63 -5.46 -5.55 4.21
CA ALA A 63 -5.63 -5.69 2.78
C ALA A 63 -4.85 -6.93 2.31
N ILE A 64 -5.48 -7.80 1.54
CA ILE A 64 -4.96 -9.11 1.14
C ILE A 64 -5.06 -9.28 -0.38
N TRP A 65 -4.08 -9.97 -0.97
CA TRP A 65 -4.07 -10.28 -2.39
C TRP A 65 -3.31 -11.55 -2.71
N CYS A 66 -3.53 -12.10 -3.92
CA CYS A 66 -2.85 -13.30 -4.40
C CYS A 66 -2.40 -13.12 -5.86
N HIS A 67 -1.19 -12.59 -6.07
CA HIS A 67 -0.68 -12.27 -7.40
C HIS A 67 -0.61 -13.48 -8.34
N SER A 68 -0.36 -14.67 -7.80
CA SER A 68 -0.29 -15.91 -8.60
C SER A 68 -1.59 -16.31 -9.30
N LEU A 69 -2.74 -15.74 -8.90
CA LEU A 69 -4.01 -15.94 -9.61
C LEU A 69 -4.06 -15.17 -10.94
N VAL A 70 -3.37 -14.03 -11.01
CA VAL A 70 -3.32 -13.17 -12.21
C VAL A 70 -2.12 -13.54 -13.07
N ASP A 71 -0.96 -13.74 -12.45
CA ASP A 71 0.28 -14.11 -13.14
C ASP A 71 0.87 -15.40 -12.54
N PRO A 72 0.72 -16.54 -13.23
CA PRO A 72 1.26 -17.83 -12.79
C PRO A 72 2.78 -17.86 -12.60
N ALA A 73 3.55 -16.89 -13.13
CA ALA A 73 4.99 -16.83 -12.94
C ALA A 73 5.41 -16.53 -11.48
N PHE A 74 4.49 -16.01 -10.67
CA PHE A 74 4.75 -15.72 -9.25
C PHE A 74 4.88 -16.98 -8.38
N ALA A 75 4.44 -18.15 -8.84
CA ALA A 75 4.49 -19.38 -8.05
C ALA A 75 4.78 -20.61 -8.92
N PRO A 76 5.33 -21.71 -8.35
CA PRO A 76 5.40 -22.99 -9.05
C PRO A 76 4.01 -23.47 -9.51
N PRO A 77 3.93 -24.31 -10.56
CA PRO A 77 2.64 -24.83 -11.05
C PRO A 77 1.80 -25.47 -9.94
N GLY A 78 0.56 -25.00 -9.78
CA GLY A 78 -0.39 -25.50 -8.78
C GLY A 78 -0.16 -24.96 -7.35
N MET A 79 0.82 -24.08 -7.15
CA MET A 79 1.07 -23.38 -5.89
C MET A 79 0.69 -21.91 -6.02
N HIS A 80 0.58 -21.22 -4.89
CA HIS A 80 0.16 -19.82 -4.87
C HIS A 80 1.02 -18.97 -3.94
N ILE A 81 1.14 -17.68 -4.26
CA ILE A 81 1.68 -16.66 -3.37
C ILE A 81 0.58 -15.65 -3.08
N ALA A 82 0.26 -15.51 -1.79
CA ALA A 82 -0.59 -14.45 -1.27
C ALA A 82 0.22 -13.50 -0.39
N GLN A 83 -0.27 -12.29 -0.21
CA GLN A 83 0.34 -11.30 0.66
C GLN A 83 -0.75 -10.54 1.41
N SER A 84 -0.36 -9.96 2.54
CA SER A 84 -1.23 -9.09 3.33
C SER A 84 -0.46 -7.89 3.84
N GLU A 85 -1.16 -6.78 4.01
CA GLU A 85 -0.67 -5.61 4.73
C GLU A 85 -1.69 -5.09 5.73
N GLN A 86 -1.19 -4.54 6.83
CA GLN A 86 -1.97 -3.84 7.84
C GLN A 86 -1.12 -2.76 8.52
N LEU A 87 -1.72 -1.68 9.01
CA LEU A 87 -0.98 -0.68 9.76
C LEU A 87 -0.43 -1.26 11.06
N GLY A 88 0.83 -0.93 11.34
CA GLY A 88 1.53 -1.29 12.56
C GLY A 88 2.15 -0.09 13.27
N PRO A 89 2.56 -0.25 14.54
CA PRO A 89 3.32 0.76 15.25
C PRO A 89 4.72 0.93 14.62
N PRO A 90 5.35 2.11 14.76
CA PRO A 90 6.67 2.35 14.20
C PRO A 90 7.75 1.49 14.89
N ALA A 91 8.85 1.24 14.20
CA ALA A 91 9.94 0.38 14.68
C ALA A 91 10.42 0.65 16.12
N PRO A 92 10.58 1.92 16.58
CA PRO A 92 11.07 2.21 17.93
C PRO A 92 10.07 1.89 19.06
N THR A 93 8.84 1.47 18.74
CA THR A 93 7.83 1.13 19.75
C THR A 93 8.22 -0.08 20.58
N PHE A 94 8.92 -1.05 19.98
CA PHE A 94 9.31 -2.30 20.63
C PHE A 94 10.80 -2.57 20.44
N SER A 95 11.39 -3.32 21.38
CA SER A 95 12.72 -3.91 21.20
C SER A 95 12.71 -4.99 20.11
N GLU A 96 13.90 -5.36 19.62
CA GLU A 96 14.06 -6.43 18.62
C GLU A 96 13.38 -7.74 19.06
N LYS A 97 13.55 -8.11 20.33
CA LYS A 97 12.98 -9.34 20.89
C LYS A 97 11.45 -9.28 20.89
N GLU A 98 10.89 -8.18 21.35
CA GLU A 98 9.43 -7.97 21.36
C GLU A 98 8.86 -7.97 19.94
N TRP A 99 9.58 -7.45 18.94
CA TRP A 99 9.16 -7.53 17.54
C TRP A 99 9.05 -8.97 17.04
N GLN A 100 9.91 -9.89 17.49
CA GLN A 100 9.76 -11.31 17.13
C GLN A 100 8.46 -11.90 17.68
N ASP A 101 8.07 -11.51 18.90
CA ASP A 101 6.82 -11.95 19.52
C ASP A 101 5.62 -11.31 18.83
N VAL A 102 5.69 -10.01 18.52
CA VAL A 102 4.67 -9.29 17.75
C VAL A 102 4.41 -9.95 16.41
N LYS A 103 5.46 -10.33 15.67
CA LYS A 103 5.29 -10.99 14.37
C LYS A 103 4.52 -12.30 14.47
N ARG A 104 4.91 -13.16 15.42
CA ARG A 104 4.22 -14.45 15.63
C ARG A 104 2.76 -14.25 16.05
N ASN A 105 2.52 -13.38 17.02
CA ASN A 105 1.17 -13.13 17.53
C ASN A 105 0.27 -12.49 16.46
N TYR A 106 0.80 -11.55 15.68
CA TYR A 106 0.06 -10.92 14.59
C TYR A 106 -0.32 -11.94 13.52
N LEU A 107 0.59 -12.84 13.14
CA LEU A 107 0.32 -13.89 12.16
C LEU A 107 -0.84 -14.79 12.60
N GLU A 108 -0.85 -15.27 13.85
CA GLU A 108 -1.93 -16.11 14.37
C GLU A 108 -3.28 -15.38 14.40
N ASN A 109 -3.28 -14.10 14.82
CA ASN A 109 -4.50 -13.27 14.83
C ASN A 109 -5.01 -13.02 13.41
N LEU A 110 -4.12 -12.69 12.47
CA LEU A 110 -4.47 -12.45 11.08
C LEU A 110 -5.02 -13.72 10.42
N LEU A 111 -4.43 -14.89 10.66
CA LEU A 111 -4.99 -16.15 10.16
C LEU A 111 -6.36 -16.45 10.74
N THR A 112 -6.59 -16.15 12.03
CA THR A 112 -7.92 -16.27 12.64
C THR A 112 -8.95 -15.38 11.94
N VAL A 113 -8.59 -14.14 11.61
CA VAL A 113 -9.46 -13.23 10.84
C VAL A 113 -9.66 -13.72 9.41
N TRP A 114 -8.58 -14.10 8.72
CA TRP A 114 -8.64 -14.52 7.32
C TRP A 114 -9.48 -15.79 7.14
N GLN A 115 -9.37 -16.75 8.06
CA GLN A 115 -10.13 -17.99 8.02
C GLN A 115 -11.66 -17.76 8.12
N LYS A 116 -12.11 -16.68 8.79
CA LYS A 116 -13.53 -16.32 8.82
C LYS A 116 -14.09 -16.07 7.42
N TYR A 117 -13.29 -15.50 6.52
CA TYR A 117 -13.72 -15.14 5.17
C TYR A 117 -13.30 -16.16 4.11
N ALA A 118 -12.16 -16.81 4.30
CA ALA A 118 -11.62 -17.85 3.44
C ALA A 118 -11.32 -19.11 4.28
N PRO A 119 -12.30 -20.01 4.48
CA PRO A 119 -12.17 -21.15 5.40
C PRO A 119 -11.02 -22.11 5.11
N ASN A 120 -10.50 -22.11 3.87
CA ASN A 120 -9.34 -22.91 3.48
C ASN A 120 -7.99 -22.28 3.87
N MET A 121 -7.97 -21.07 4.41
CA MET A 121 -6.76 -20.40 4.89
C MET A 121 -6.39 -20.90 6.29
N THR A 122 -5.95 -22.15 6.34
CA THR A 122 -5.47 -22.83 7.55
C THR A 122 -3.96 -23.06 7.49
N TRP A 123 -3.36 -23.45 8.62
CA TRP A 123 -1.96 -23.86 8.68
C TRP A 123 -1.63 -25.03 7.72
N ASP A 124 -2.57 -25.94 7.45
CA ASP A 124 -2.38 -27.03 6.48
C ASP A 124 -2.25 -26.54 5.03
N ASN A 125 -2.80 -25.36 4.72
CA ASN A 125 -2.67 -24.76 3.40
C ASN A 125 -1.38 -23.94 3.24
N ILE A 126 -0.74 -23.55 4.35
CA ILE A 126 0.43 -22.68 4.38
C ILE A 126 1.72 -23.51 4.35
N ILE A 127 2.50 -23.32 3.29
CA ILE A 127 3.83 -23.94 3.13
C ILE A 127 4.87 -23.20 3.97
N GLY A 128 4.78 -21.86 3.97
CA GLY A 128 5.71 -20.99 4.67
C GLY A 128 5.26 -19.55 4.63
N VAL A 129 5.77 -18.76 5.58
CA VAL A 129 5.42 -17.35 5.75
C VAL A 129 6.69 -16.54 5.97
N ASP A 130 6.83 -15.45 5.22
CA ASP A 130 7.84 -14.42 5.44
C ASP A 130 7.17 -13.12 5.92
N CYS A 131 7.86 -12.39 6.79
CA CYS A 131 7.33 -11.15 7.38
C CYS A 131 8.35 -10.02 7.30
N ASN A 132 7.88 -8.88 6.78
CA ASN A 132 8.57 -7.59 6.81
C ASN A 132 7.78 -6.62 7.69
N SER A 133 8.21 -6.46 8.94
CA SER A 133 7.62 -5.53 9.89
C SER A 133 8.30 -4.16 9.82
N PRO A 134 7.78 -3.13 10.49
CA PRO A 134 8.44 -1.83 10.59
C PRO A 134 9.87 -1.94 11.14
N TYR A 135 10.11 -2.91 12.03
CA TYR A 135 11.45 -3.19 12.56
C TYR A 135 12.43 -3.72 11.51
N ASP A 136 11.96 -4.51 10.56
CA ASP A 136 12.83 -4.96 9.46
C ASP A 136 13.02 -3.85 8.45
N ALA A 137 11.95 -3.13 8.11
CA ALA A 137 11.96 -2.01 7.18
C ALA A 137 12.97 -0.93 7.60
N GLN A 138 13.07 -0.60 8.89
CA GLN A 138 14.03 0.41 9.37
C GLN A 138 15.50 0.05 9.15
N ARG A 139 15.84 -1.22 8.86
CA ARG A 139 17.21 -1.61 8.53
C ARG A 139 17.67 -1.03 7.19
N MET A 140 16.72 -0.64 6.34
CA MET A 140 17.01 0.16 5.15
C MET A 140 17.14 1.62 5.55
N SER A 141 18.29 2.23 5.22
CA SER A 141 18.67 3.57 5.68
C SER A 141 17.68 4.68 5.31
N ASN A 142 16.95 4.51 4.21
CA ASN A 142 15.92 5.44 3.73
C ASN A 142 14.55 5.29 4.42
N LEU A 143 14.30 4.19 5.13
CA LEU A 143 13.05 3.96 5.87
C LEU A 143 13.21 4.09 7.39
N GLY A 144 14.46 4.13 7.86
CA GLY A 144 14.80 4.39 9.25
C GLY A 144 14.49 5.84 9.68
N PRO A 145 14.30 6.08 10.99
CA PRO A 145 14.33 5.11 12.09
C PRO A 145 12.98 4.42 12.33
N ASN A 146 11.90 4.85 11.66
CA ASN A 146 10.55 4.40 12.01
C ASN A 146 10.08 3.15 11.25
N GLY A 147 10.76 2.76 10.17
CA GLY A 147 10.27 1.73 9.26
C GLY A 147 9.12 2.22 8.38
N ASN A 148 9.11 3.52 8.05
CA ASN A 148 8.04 4.12 7.27
C ASN A 148 8.27 3.86 5.78
N ILE A 149 7.47 2.96 5.20
CA ILE A 149 7.60 2.56 3.80
C ILE A 149 7.32 3.70 2.81
N ALA A 150 6.60 4.74 3.23
CA ALA A 150 6.35 5.93 2.43
C ALA A 150 7.51 6.95 2.48
N VAL A 151 8.60 6.66 3.19
CA VAL A 151 9.74 7.54 3.52
C VAL A 151 9.36 8.70 4.45
N ILE A 152 8.31 9.45 4.11
CA ILE A 152 7.68 10.45 4.97
C ILE A 152 6.21 10.11 5.16
N ASP A 153 5.63 10.51 6.29
CA ASP A 153 4.20 10.31 6.52
C ASP A 153 3.35 11.05 5.48
N CYS A 154 2.09 10.64 5.39
CA CYS A 154 1.14 11.23 4.46
C CYS A 154 -0.04 11.89 5.22
N PRO A 155 0.22 12.77 6.21
CA PRO A 155 -0.85 13.50 6.87
C PRO A 155 -1.56 14.44 5.88
N PRO A 156 -2.78 14.91 6.18
CA PRO A 156 -3.56 15.75 5.25
C PRO A 156 -2.82 16.98 4.72
N HIS A 157 -1.92 17.57 5.51
CA HIS A 157 -1.14 18.75 5.11
C HIS A 157 0.13 18.44 4.29
N GLN A 158 0.49 17.16 4.11
CA GLN A 158 1.59 16.71 3.22
C GLN A 158 1.06 15.78 2.12
N ARG A 159 -0.02 16.22 1.48
CA ARG A 159 -0.64 15.59 0.30
C ARG A 159 -0.55 16.52 -0.89
N ASP A 160 -0.63 15.93 -2.08
CA ASP A 160 -0.69 16.67 -3.35
C ASP A 160 0.40 17.73 -3.50
N ALA A 161 0.02 18.94 -3.86
CA ALA A 161 0.92 20.09 -4.04
C ALA A 161 1.64 20.53 -2.75
N ASN A 162 1.32 19.94 -1.60
CA ASN A 162 2.01 20.20 -0.33
C ASN A 162 3.00 19.09 0.05
N ARG A 163 3.16 18.04 -0.76
CA ARG A 163 4.07 16.90 -0.50
C ARG A 163 5.41 17.10 -1.23
N PRO A 164 6.58 16.98 -0.56
CA PRO A 164 6.78 16.69 0.88
C PRO A 164 6.47 17.88 1.80
N ILE A 165 6.78 19.08 1.32
CA ILE A 165 6.39 20.39 1.87
C ILE A 165 6.20 21.33 0.67
N PRO A 166 5.43 22.43 0.79
CA PRO A 166 5.15 23.34 -0.33
C PRO A 166 6.40 23.84 -1.07
N GLU A 167 7.49 24.10 -0.35
CA GLU A 167 8.75 24.62 -0.89
C GLU A 167 9.48 23.62 -1.80
N LEU A 168 9.25 22.32 -1.60
CA LEU A 168 9.91 21.22 -2.32
C LEU A 168 8.96 20.45 -3.24
N ALA A 169 7.65 20.74 -3.20
CA ALA A 169 6.63 20.02 -3.96
C ALA A 169 6.84 20.10 -5.48
N ASN A 170 7.57 21.10 -5.96
CA ASN A 170 7.96 21.26 -7.35
C ASN A 170 9.25 20.48 -7.73
N HIS A 171 9.69 19.53 -6.90
CA HIS A 171 10.90 18.71 -7.08
C HIS A 171 12.26 19.44 -7.04
N ARG A 172 12.30 20.78 -7.04
CA ARG A 172 13.56 21.54 -6.94
C ARG A 172 14.07 21.51 -5.49
N THR A 173 15.38 21.36 -5.34
CA THR A 173 16.03 21.48 -4.03
C THR A 173 16.72 22.85 -3.89
N PRO A 174 17.13 23.27 -2.68
CA PRO A 174 17.95 24.46 -2.50
C PRO A 174 19.33 24.40 -3.19
N VAL A 175 19.78 23.21 -3.60
CA VAL A 175 21.02 23.03 -4.34
C VAL A 175 20.73 23.17 -5.83
N LYS A 176 21.41 24.12 -6.48
CA LYS A 176 21.24 24.39 -7.91
C LYS A 176 21.47 23.11 -8.73
N ASN A 177 20.57 22.85 -9.68
CA ASN A 177 20.57 21.68 -10.58
C ASN A 177 20.46 20.33 -9.86
N LEU A 178 20.03 20.31 -8.59
CA LEU A 178 19.66 19.09 -7.88
C LEU A 178 18.15 19.05 -7.69
N TYR A 179 17.55 17.95 -8.15
CA TYR A 179 16.12 17.67 -8.06
C TYR A 179 15.90 16.40 -7.23
N ALA A 180 14.77 16.31 -6.54
CA ALA A 180 14.42 15.16 -5.71
C ALA A 180 13.07 14.57 -6.11
N THR A 181 12.94 13.26 -6.00
CA THR A 181 11.72 12.50 -6.32
C THR A 181 11.67 11.20 -5.52
N GLY A 182 10.68 10.36 -5.79
CA GLY A 182 10.38 9.12 -5.07
C GLY A 182 9.17 9.28 -4.15
N SER A 183 8.90 8.26 -3.32
CA SER A 183 7.68 8.16 -2.48
C SER A 183 7.44 9.33 -1.52
N GLY A 184 8.45 10.16 -1.29
CA GLY A 184 8.32 11.40 -0.52
C GLY A 184 7.65 12.55 -1.29
N TRP A 185 7.43 12.43 -2.59
CA TRP A 185 6.82 13.45 -3.45
C TRP A 185 5.42 13.02 -3.93
N HIS A 186 4.69 13.94 -4.56
CA HIS A 186 3.42 13.63 -5.21
C HIS A 186 3.66 12.71 -6.44
N ALA A 187 2.93 11.59 -6.60
CA ALA A 187 1.53 11.34 -6.28
C ALA A 187 1.23 10.81 -4.87
N GLY A 188 2.17 10.10 -4.22
CA GLY A 188 1.93 9.59 -2.88
C GLY A 188 3.04 8.72 -2.30
N GLY A 189 2.72 8.03 -1.20
CA GLY A 189 3.66 7.21 -0.44
C GLY A 189 3.92 5.81 -1.02
N PHE A 190 3.79 5.65 -2.33
CA PHE A 190 3.85 4.36 -3.02
C PHE A 190 5.05 4.34 -3.99
N ALA A 191 5.46 3.14 -4.41
CA ALA A 191 6.45 2.99 -5.48
C ALA A 191 5.76 3.13 -6.84
N SER A 192 5.71 4.35 -7.39
CA SER A 192 5.14 4.64 -8.70
C SER A 192 6.14 5.36 -9.61
N SER A 193 5.90 5.32 -10.92
CA SER A 193 6.60 6.13 -11.91
C SER A 193 6.08 7.57 -11.96
N SER A 194 4.94 7.86 -11.35
CA SER A 194 4.28 9.17 -11.38
C SER A 194 5.17 10.29 -10.82
N GLU A 195 5.82 10.06 -9.68
CA GLU A 195 6.71 11.01 -9.01
C GLU A 195 7.92 11.34 -9.90
N SER A 196 8.49 10.32 -10.53
CA SER A 196 9.65 10.47 -11.40
C SER A 196 9.28 11.22 -12.68
N TYR A 197 8.10 10.93 -13.23
CA TYR A 197 7.57 11.62 -14.39
C TYR A 197 7.32 13.11 -14.10
N ASN A 198 6.68 13.43 -12.97
CA ASN A 198 6.46 14.81 -12.54
C ASN A 198 7.79 15.57 -12.36
N CYS A 199 8.78 14.94 -11.74
CA CYS A 199 10.13 15.48 -11.60
C CYS A 199 10.76 15.78 -12.98
N TYR A 200 10.66 14.85 -13.93
CA TYR A 200 11.19 15.03 -15.27
C TYR A 200 10.56 16.23 -15.99
N LYS A 201 9.24 16.46 -15.85
CA LYS A 201 8.58 17.64 -16.44
C LYS A 201 9.18 18.95 -15.95
N ILE A 202 9.55 19.00 -14.68
CA ILE A 202 10.22 20.17 -14.07
C ILE A 202 11.64 20.32 -14.62
N ILE A 203 12.44 19.25 -14.61
CA ILE A 203 13.81 19.25 -15.11
C ILE A 203 13.84 19.68 -16.58
N ALA A 204 12.97 19.10 -17.41
CA ALA A 204 12.88 19.41 -18.83
C ALA A 204 12.52 20.87 -19.08
N SER A 205 11.64 21.45 -18.25
CA SER A 205 11.28 22.87 -18.35
C SER A 205 12.42 23.79 -17.93
N ASP A 206 13.14 23.46 -16.85
CA ASP A 206 14.26 24.27 -16.34
C ASP A 206 15.48 24.23 -17.26
N MET A 207 15.72 23.08 -17.90
CA MET A 207 16.91 22.82 -18.71
C MET A 207 16.65 22.91 -20.22
N GLY A 208 15.41 23.16 -20.65
CA GLY A 208 15.04 23.21 -22.07
C GLY A 208 15.21 21.86 -22.79
N LEU A 209 14.91 20.75 -22.10
CA LEU A 209 14.97 19.41 -22.70
C LEU A 209 13.69 19.09 -23.50
N GLY A 210 13.71 17.97 -24.22
CA GLY A 210 12.56 17.45 -24.94
C GLY A 210 11.36 17.21 -24.00
N LYS A 211 10.17 17.54 -24.49
CA LYS A 211 8.90 17.41 -23.77
C LYS A 211 7.96 16.48 -24.53
N PRO A 212 8.13 15.15 -24.42
CA PRO A 212 7.38 14.20 -25.24
C PRO A 212 5.85 14.35 -25.11
N TRP A 213 5.35 14.79 -23.96
CA TRP A 213 3.91 15.05 -23.73
C TRP A 213 3.35 16.26 -24.51
N GLU A 214 4.20 17.08 -25.12
CA GLU A 214 3.82 18.19 -26.02
C GLU A 214 4.03 17.83 -27.51
N GLU A 215 4.65 16.68 -27.82
CA GLU A 215 4.89 16.23 -29.19
C GLU A 215 3.62 15.61 -29.79
N SER A 216 3.26 16.02 -31.00
CA SER A 216 2.09 15.48 -31.69
C SER A 216 2.24 13.97 -31.98
N GLY A 217 1.20 13.19 -31.66
CA GLY A 217 1.21 11.73 -31.75
C GLY A 217 1.85 11.02 -30.55
N LYS A 218 2.32 11.77 -29.55
CA LYS A 218 2.81 11.27 -28.25
C LYS A 218 2.05 11.89 -27.08
N GLU A 219 0.88 12.45 -27.34
CA GLU A 219 -0.05 12.87 -26.31
C GLU A 219 -0.33 11.68 -25.38
N GLU A 220 -0.45 11.92 -24.08
CA GLU A 220 -0.73 10.86 -23.10
C GLU A 220 -2.04 10.14 -23.51
N PRO A 221 -1.99 8.89 -24.00
CA PRO A 221 -3.16 8.23 -24.59
C PRO A 221 -4.27 7.97 -23.55
N TYR A 222 -3.87 7.98 -22.27
CA TYR A 222 -4.72 7.85 -21.10
C TYR A 222 -4.20 8.81 -20.03
N SER A 223 -4.47 10.11 -20.19
CA SER A 223 -4.03 11.06 -19.15
C SER A 223 -4.70 10.68 -17.83
N LEU A 224 -3.91 10.21 -16.86
CA LEU A 224 -4.40 9.87 -15.52
C LEU A 224 -5.13 11.07 -14.90
N ALA A 225 -4.78 12.30 -15.28
CA ALA A 225 -5.50 13.50 -14.88
C ALA A 225 -6.91 13.58 -15.47
N GLU A 226 -7.09 13.23 -16.75
CA GLU A 226 -8.41 13.17 -17.39
C GLU A 226 -9.26 12.03 -16.83
N GLU A 227 -8.67 10.85 -16.64
CA GLU A 227 -9.35 9.73 -15.98
C GLU A 227 -9.71 10.06 -14.53
N THR A 228 -8.80 10.65 -13.76
CA THR A 228 -9.08 11.09 -12.37
C THR A 228 -10.18 12.15 -12.35
N ARG A 229 -10.18 13.11 -13.29
CA ARG A 229 -11.27 14.08 -13.42
C ARG A 229 -12.59 13.40 -13.79
N ALA A 230 -12.57 12.43 -14.71
CA ALA A 230 -13.75 11.68 -15.11
C ALA A 230 -14.29 10.81 -13.97
N ILE A 231 -13.43 10.11 -13.23
CA ILE A 231 -13.76 9.34 -12.03
C ILE A 231 -14.32 10.28 -10.95
N THR A 232 -13.63 11.37 -10.64
CA THR A 232 -14.08 12.36 -9.65
C THR A 232 -15.45 12.93 -10.03
N LYS A 233 -15.67 13.21 -11.31
CA LYS A 233 -16.98 13.64 -11.84
C LYS A 233 -18.04 12.55 -11.62
N ARG A 234 -17.79 11.30 -12.03
CA ARG A 234 -18.70 10.17 -11.82
C ARG A 234 -19.03 9.94 -10.34
N ILE A 235 -18.02 10.01 -9.47
CA ILE A 235 -18.17 9.90 -8.02
C ILE A 235 -19.10 11.01 -7.52
N ARG A 236 -18.83 12.28 -7.87
CA ARG A 236 -19.68 13.41 -7.47
C ARG A 236 -21.12 13.25 -7.95
N GLU A 237 -21.31 12.80 -9.18
CA GLU A 237 -22.65 12.53 -9.76
C GLU A 237 -23.37 11.38 -9.04
N SER A 238 -22.63 10.37 -8.57
CA SER A 238 -23.16 9.21 -7.84
C SER A 238 -23.59 9.55 -6.41
N PHE A 239 -23.08 10.63 -5.83
CA PHE A 239 -23.42 11.11 -4.48
C PHE A 239 -24.38 12.31 -4.48
N THR A 240 -25.03 12.60 -5.62
CA THR A 240 -26.09 13.63 -5.66
C THR A 240 -27.34 13.10 -4.95
N ILE A 241 -27.59 13.59 -3.73
CA ILE A 241 -28.88 13.50 -3.02
C ILE A 241 -29.79 14.61 -3.55
#